data_AF-A0A9E3KV24-F1
#
_entry.id   AF-A0A9E3KV24-F1
#
_cell.length_a   1.000
_cell.length_b   1.000
_cell.length_c   1.000
_cell.angle_alpha   90.00
_cell.angle_beta   90.00
_cell.angle_gamma   90.00
#
_symmetry.space_group_name_H-M   'P 1'
#
loop_
_entity.id
_entity.type
_entity.pdbx_description
1 polymer ?
#
loop_
_entity_poly.entity_id
_entity_poly.type
_entity_poly.pdbx_seq_one_letter_code
_entity_poly.pdbx_strand_id
1 'polypeptide(L)'
;MRRTMYRWLLLILVISSPAFSQQVIEGRVVDKQTGEPVPFASIGIVGTSKGTSSNLNGQFSLNITEPFSIKISCVGYESQLINSVEDLVVIELKPTIIQLREIIVTKRKPVDPARIVRKALASTQHNYDNKPHLQKFFYRHYCKDDAAYGRLIEAFVDVWKPSGYKGSQTTAGEREGIRVTQLRRSLDKTIAAQGHEPIGIGNILHADIVGYQHRQKKEQIDFYNTVSNLKVDFNYYTFSYDAITVHDGQEVYLIGYTSKEDSVLTTSGYLKRPHATGTLYITTDTHAIVKAEQKKTFGAHTIETAAFYRKYEDKYYPYHFIQEGESHFPDGGSHVYHVELVSTEILHDPQQSFVGKLPGKEELRKIPYDSAFWKNATILKTTPLEDEIIRDLGGGASLNAQFVRYQKYEWSTSDGGNNSEEKFAWLRNFNRGEQLLYLVFWSSSCDLTCIRQLEEAKRLQRLYRNNLTVVMLSVEDDSTLWNQFVLRYNHFADGIINYRIGSKSDLAKEFRIKKTPSFVLLNKHGEPFESAHHDFTEPIREADIKALIGSSQ
;
A
#
# COMPACT_ATOMS: atom_id res chain seq x y z
N MET A 1 -7.69 -10.21 -61.97
CA MET A 1 -7.98 -10.57 -60.55
C MET A 1 -7.03 -11.60 -59.95
N ARG A 2 -6.71 -12.75 -60.58
CA ARG A 2 -5.81 -13.74 -59.99
C ARG A 2 -4.38 -13.23 -59.69
N ARG A 3 -3.76 -12.45 -60.58
CA ARG A 3 -2.39 -11.91 -60.39
C ARG A 3 -2.30 -10.81 -59.32
N THR A 4 -3.34 -10.02 -59.13
CA THR A 4 -3.40 -9.03 -58.05
C THR A 4 -3.59 -9.71 -56.70
N MET A 5 -4.36 -10.81 -56.64
CA MET A 5 -4.57 -11.59 -55.42
C MET A 5 -3.26 -12.18 -54.84
N TYR A 6 -2.36 -12.70 -55.69
CA TYR A 6 -1.05 -13.18 -55.25
C TYR A 6 -0.13 -12.07 -54.71
N ARG A 7 -0.23 -10.85 -55.25
CA ARG A 7 0.52 -9.68 -54.74
C ARG A 7 0.06 -9.25 -53.35
N TRP A 8 -1.25 -9.30 -53.08
CA TRP A 8 -1.81 -9.02 -51.75
C TRP A 8 -1.47 -10.13 -50.74
N LEU A 9 -1.46 -11.41 -51.16
CA LEU A 9 -1.04 -12.53 -50.32
C LEU A 9 0.45 -12.45 -49.92
N LEU A 10 1.33 -12.05 -50.85
CA LEU A 10 2.75 -11.82 -50.58
C LEU A 10 2.99 -10.61 -49.66
N LEU A 11 2.15 -9.56 -49.74
CA LEU A 11 2.25 -8.40 -48.84
C LEU A 11 1.86 -8.74 -47.40
N ILE A 12 0.88 -9.63 -47.20
CA ILE A 12 0.46 -10.11 -45.87
C ILE A 12 1.55 -11.00 -45.23
N LEU A 13 2.29 -11.76 -46.04
CA LEU A 13 3.38 -12.63 -45.56
C LEU A 13 4.64 -11.85 -45.12
N VAL A 14 4.81 -10.59 -45.55
CA VAL A 14 5.94 -9.73 -45.18
C VAL A 14 5.64 -8.91 -43.90
N ILE A 15 4.37 -8.84 -43.48
CA ILE A 15 3.95 -8.13 -42.25
C ILE A 15 3.99 -9.06 -41.02
N SER A 16 4.26 -10.36 -41.17
CA SER A 16 4.55 -11.24 -40.04
C SER A 16 5.94 -10.94 -39.48
N SER A 17 6.05 -9.88 -38.68
CA SER A 17 7.19 -9.68 -37.80
C SER A 17 7.33 -10.92 -36.89
N PRO A 18 8.54 -11.44 -36.64
CA PRO A 18 8.71 -12.44 -35.60
C PRO A 18 8.20 -11.85 -34.29
N ALA A 19 7.16 -12.45 -33.73
CA ALA A 19 6.75 -12.15 -32.37
C ALA A 19 7.92 -12.59 -31.47
N PHE A 20 8.63 -11.64 -30.87
CA PHE A 20 9.58 -11.93 -29.80
C PHE A 20 8.80 -12.64 -28.69
N SER A 21 9.04 -13.94 -28.53
CA SER A 21 8.41 -14.72 -27.47
C SER A 21 9.00 -14.27 -26.14
N GLN A 22 8.26 -13.45 -25.40
CA GLN A 22 8.57 -13.22 -23.98
C GLN A 22 8.35 -14.53 -23.25
N GLN A 23 9.39 -15.03 -22.60
CA GLN A 23 9.31 -16.22 -21.76
C GLN A 23 9.17 -15.76 -20.31
N VAL A 24 8.05 -16.11 -19.68
CA VAL A 24 7.87 -15.97 -18.23
C VAL A 24 8.62 -17.12 -17.57
N ILE A 25 9.67 -16.83 -16.82
CA ILE A 25 10.37 -17.82 -16.01
C ILE A 25 9.80 -17.77 -14.61
N GLU A 26 9.52 -18.95 -14.09
CA GLU A 26 8.97 -19.15 -12.77
C GLU A 26 9.91 -20.04 -11.96
N GLY A 27 10.21 -19.62 -10.74
CA GLY A 27 11.17 -20.34 -9.90
C GLY A 27 10.94 -20.11 -8.42
N ARG A 28 11.75 -20.79 -7.60
CA ARG A 28 11.78 -20.65 -6.14
C ARG A 28 13.21 -20.58 -5.63
N VAL A 29 13.47 -19.63 -4.72
CA VAL A 29 14.73 -19.46 -4.01
C VAL A 29 14.59 -20.11 -2.63
N VAL A 30 15.51 -21.01 -2.29
CA VAL A 30 15.52 -21.76 -1.03
C VAL A 30 16.92 -21.74 -0.41
N ASP A 31 16.97 -21.86 0.91
CA ASP A 31 18.19 -22.04 1.68
C ASP A 31 18.73 -23.44 1.37
N LYS A 32 20.00 -23.51 0.95
CA LYS A 32 20.64 -24.78 0.59
C LYS A 32 20.78 -25.75 1.77
N GLN A 33 20.92 -25.26 2.99
CA GLN A 33 21.12 -26.06 4.19
C GLN A 33 19.79 -26.53 4.79
N THR A 34 18.81 -25.63 4.90
CA THR A 34 17.54 -25.93 5.59
C THR A 34 16.42 -26.34 4.63
N GLY A 35 16.52 -25.97 3.35
CA GLY A 35 15.44 -26.11 2.37
C GLY A 35 14.30 -25.10 2.57
N GLU A 36 14.41 -24.20 3.56
CA GLU A 36 13.41 -23.18 3.81
C GLU A 36 13.41 -22.10 2.71
N PRO A 37 12.26 -21.52 2.37
CA PRO A 37 12.21 -20.45 1.39
C PRO A 37 13.03 -19.22 1.80
N VAL A 38 13.72 -18.62 0.85
CA VAL A 38 14.45 -17.36 1.06
C VAL A 38 13.60 -16.20 0.57
N PRO A 39 12.95 -15.46 1.48
CA PRO A 39 12.06 -14.37 1.09
C PRO A 39 12.85 -13.15 0.61
N PHE A 40 12.27 -12.40 -0.32
CA PHE A 40 12.80 -11.12 -0.80
C PHE A 40 14.21 -11.16 -1.42
N ALA A 41 14.70 -12.35 -1.79
CA ALA A 41 15.88 -12.48 -2.63
C ALA A 41 15.67 -11.68 -3.92
N SER A 42 16.65 -10.89 -4.33
CA SER A 42 16.65 -10.16 -5.59
C SER A 42 17.02 -11.10 -6.72
N ILE A 43 16.28 -11.04 -7.82
CA ILE A 43 16.54 -11.82 -9.04
C ILE A 43 16.70 -10.81 -10.18
N GLY A 44 17.93 -10.58 -10.61
CA GLY A 44 18.28 -9.59 -11.62
C GLY A 44 18.86 -10.21 -12.88
N ILE A 45 18.46 -9.69 -14.05
CA ILE A 45 19.08 -10.04 -15.33
C ILE A 45 20.39 -9.26 -15.45
N VAL A 46 21.52 -9.97 -15.46
CA VAL A 46 22.86 -9.36 -15.48
C VAL A 46 23.03 -8.47 -16.70
N GLY A 47 23.64 -7.30 -16.49
CA GLY A 47 23.84 -6.30 -17.54
C GLY A 47 22.60 -5.50 -17.90
N THR A 48 21.47 -5.71 -17.23
CA THR A 48 20.23 -4.94 -17.44
C THR A 48 19.67 -4.42 -16.13
N SER A 49 18.71 -3.50 -16.22
CA SER A 49 17.95 -3.01 -15.08
C SER A 49 16.74 -3.89 -14.73
N LYS A 50 16.46 -4.91 -15.54
CA LYS A 50 15.28 -5.78 -15.42
C LYS A 50 15.49 -6.82 -14.33
N GLY A 51 14.46 -7.03 -13.52
CA GLY A 51 14.48 -8.02 -12.47
C GLY A 51 13.18 -8.10 -11.70
N THR A 52 13.17 -8.97 -10.70
CA THR A 52 12.07 -9.18 -9.76
C THR A 52 12.65 -9.46 -8.37
N SER A 53 11.79 -9.65 -7.38
CA SER A 53 12.15 -10.20 -6.08
C SER A 53 11.37 -11.49 -5.85
N SER A 54 11.91 -12.35 -4.99
CA SER A 54 11.16 -13.48 -4.47
C SER A 54 10.21 -13.02 -3.37
N ASN A 55 9.10 -13.73 -3.26
CA ASN A 55 8.06 -13.48 -2.28
C ASN A 55 8.38 -14.19 -0.94
N LEU A 56 7.49 -14.17 0.05
CA LEU A 56 7.72 -14.83 1.36
C LEU A 56 8.01 -16.34 1.29
N ASN A 57 7.64 -17.00 0.19
CA ASN A 57 7.89 -18.41 -0.05
C ASN A 57 9.05 -18.65 -1.01
N GLY A 58 9.87 -17.62 -1.25
CA GLY A 58 11.00 -17.68 -2.15
C GLY A 58 10.60 -17.75 -3.64
N GLN A 59 9.32 -17.75 -3.98
CA GLN A 59 8.89 -17.88 -5.37
C GLN A 59 9.01 -16.54 -6.11
N PHE A 60 9.33 -16.61 -7.40
CA PHE A 60 9.43 -15.44 -8.25
C PHE A 60 8.90 -15.71 -9.66
N SER A 61 8.55 -14.64 -10.36
CA SER A 61 8.25 -14.64 -11.78
C SER A 61 9.05 -13.54 -12.46
N LEU A 62 9.72 -13.88 -13.56
CA LEU A 62 10.59 -12.99 -14.29
C LEU A 62 10.34 -13.12 -15.79
N ASN A 63 9.94 -12.02 -16.43
CA ASN A 63 9.84 -11.96 -17.88
C ASN A 63 11.22 -11.74 -18.51
N ILE A 64 11.64 -12.69 -19.35
CA ILE A 64 12.86 -12.59 -20.15
C ILE A 64 12.52 -12.57 -21.65
N THR A 65 13.42 -12.01 -22.44
CA THR A 65 13.26 -11.91 -23.91
C THR A 65 14.35 -12.67 -24.67
N GLU A 66 15.49 -12.96 -24.03
CA GLU A 66 16.65 -13.69 -24.57
C GLU A 66 17.34 -14.49 -23.44
N PRO A 67 18.20 -15.49 -23.74
CA PRO A 67 19.00 -16.17 -22.73
C PRO A 67 20.00 -15.20 -22.10
N PHE A 68 19.83 -14.91 -20.80
CA PHE A 68 20.70 -14.05 -20.01
C PHE A 68 21.24 -14.78 -18.78
N SER A 69 22.38 -14.32 -18.27
CA SER A 69 22.81 -14.67 -16.91
C SER A 69 21.91 -13.97 -15.89
N ILE A 70 21.42 -14.73 -14.92
CA ILE A 70 20.60 -14.24 -13.82
C ILE A 70 21.43 -14.25 -12.54
N LYS A 71 21.48 -13.11 -11.86
CA LYS A 71 22.08 -12.99 -10.54
C LYS A 71 20.99 -13.03 -9.49
N ILE A 72 21.13 -13.93 -8.53
CA ILE A 72 20.26 -14.05 -7.37
C ILE A 72 21.05 -13.68 -6.13
N SER A 73 20.53 -12.77 -5.32
CA SER A 73 21.16 -12.34 -4.07
C SER A 73 20.14 -12.17 -2.97
N CYS A 74 20.50 -12.54 -1.76
CA CYS A 74 19.73 -12.27 -0.56
C CYS A 74 20.67 -12.01 0.61
N VAL A 75 20.25 -11.16 1.54
CA VAL A 75 20.99 -10.90 2.77
C VAL A 75 21.14 -12.20 3.56
N GLY A 76 22.37 -12.49 4.01
CA GLY A 76 22.69 -13.73 4.71
C GLY A 76 23.06 -14.90 3.79
N TYR A 77 23.08 -14.70 2.47
CA TYR A 77 23.33 -15.75 1.48
C TYR A 77 24.44 -15.37 0.49
N GLU A 78 25.17 -16.37 0.01
CA GLU A 78 26.11 -16.20 -1.09
C GLU A 78 25.31 -15.93 -2.38
N SER A 79 25.66 -14.86 -3.11
CA SER A 79 25.01 -14.56 -4.38
C SER A 79 25.34 -15.63 -5.41
N GLN A 80 24.34 -16.07 -6.18
CA GLN A 80 24.49 -17.08 -7.22
C GLN A 80 24.29 -16.46 -8.60
N LEU A 81 25.13 -16.86 -9.56
CA LEU A 81 24.98 -16.55 -10.97
C LEU A 81 24.50 -17.79 -11.70
N ILE A 82 23.38 -17.70 -12.41
CA ILE A 82 22.76 -18.78 -13.17
C ILE A 82 22.76 -18.41 -14.65
N ASN A 83 23.32 -19.27 -15.50
CA ASN A 83 23.49 -19.00 -16.93
C ASN A 83 22.50 -19.75 -17.83
N SER A 84 21.74 -20.69 -17.27
CA SER A 84 20.75 -21.51 -17.97
C SER A 84 19.38 -21.25 -17.38
N VAL A 85 18.37 -21.12 -18.26
CA VAL A 85 16.99 -20.84 -17.83
C VAL A 85 16.37 -22.07 -17.15
N GLU A 86 16.81 -23.26 -17.52
CA GLU A 86 16.40 -24.54 -16.94
C GLU A 86 16.79 -24.66 -15.46
N ASP A 87 17.89 -24.01 -15.05
CA ASP A 87 18.39 -24.01 -13.67
C ASP A 87 17.64 -23.03 -12.74
N LEU A 88 16.64 -22.29 -13.26
CA LEU A 88 15.91 -21.27 -12.50
C LEU A 88 14.68 -21.80 -11.76
N VAL A 89 14.37 -23.09 -11.89
CA VAL A 89 13.18 -23.69 -11.26
C VAL A 89 13.33 -23.73 -9.72
N VAL A 90 14.48 -24.17 -9.22
CA VAL A 90 14.83 -24.16 -7.80
C VAL A 90 16.25 -23.65 -7.63
N ILE A 91 16.39 -22.52 -6.95
CA ILE A 91 17.65 -21.82 -6.75
C ILE A 91 18.04 -21.97 -5.28
N GLU A 92 19.07 -22.78 -5.04
CA GLU A 92 19.58 -23.04 -3.70
C GLU A 92 20.66 -22.03 -3.32
N LEU A 93 20.27 -20.99 -2.60
CA LEU A 93 21.24 -20.07 -2.05
C LEU A 93 21.94 -20.71 -0.86
N LYS A 94 23.26 -20.77 -0.89
CA LYS A 94 24.05 -21.13 0.28
C LYS A 94 23.94 -20.01 1.30
N PRO A 95 23.53 -20.28 2.55
CA PRO A 95 23.75 -19.34 3.63
C PRO A 95 25.22 -18.96 3.58
N THR A 96 25.49 -17.66 3.51
CA THR A 96 26.83 -17.20 3.83
C THR A 96 27.01 -17.63 5.26
N ILE A 97 27.91 -18.60 5.48
CA ILE A 97 28.41 -18.87 6.82
C ILE A 97 29.18 -17.60 7.16
N ILE A 98 28.45 -16.65 7.71
CA ILE A 98 28.98 -15.76 8.70
C ILE A 98 29.35 -16.75 9.83
N GLN A 99 30.52 -17.39 9.70
CA GLN A 99 31.42 -17.36 10.85
C GLN A 99 31.29 -15.92 11.26
N LEU A 100 30.79 -15.65 12.46
CA LEU A 100 30.96 -14.34 13.07
C LEU A 100 32.43 -14.03 12.80
N ARG A 101 32.71 -13.32 11.70
CA ARG A 101 33.95 -12.62 11.50
C ARG A 101 33.85 -11.77 12.70
N GLU A 102 34.68 -12.14 13.68
CA GLU A 102 34.89 -11.45 14.94
C GLU A 102 34.45 -10.03 14.65
N ILE A 103 33.35 -9.56 15.28
CA ILE A 103 32.95 -8.15 15.19
C ILE A 103 34.29 -7.46 15.21
N ILE A 104 34.74 -6.90 14.08
CA ILE A 104 36.10 -6.42 14.07
C ILE A 104 35.92 -5.15 14.86
N VAL A 105 36.07 -5.27 16.18
CA VAL A 105 36.32 -4.18 17.10
C VAL A 105 37.72 -3.77 16.72
N THR A 106 37.84 -3.24 15.51
CA THR A 106 39.06 -2.68 15.02
C THR A 106 39.36 -1.63 16.06
N LYS A 107 40.56 -1.67 16.63
CA LYS A 107 41.18 -0.51 17.28
C LYS A 107 41.41 0.64 16.25
N ARG A 108 40.61 0.73 15.18
CA ARG A 108 40.50 1.91 14.33
C ARG A 108 39.99 3.01 15.23
N LYS A 109 40.58 4.20 15.12
CA LYS A 109 40.18 5.39 15.89
C LYS A 109 38.65 5.50 15.88
N PRO A 110 38.00 5.80 17.02
CA PRO A 110 36.56 5.97 17.06
C PRO A 110 36.15 6.97 15.97
N VAL A 111 35.55 6.46 14.91
CA VAL A 111 34.99 7.30 13.85
C VAL A 111 33.64 7.72 14.37
N ASP A 112 33.45 9.03 14.54
CA ASP A 112 32.16 9.59 14.91
C ASP A 112 31.08 9.06 13.94
N PRO A 113 30.09 8.27 14.40
CA PRO A 113 29.07 7.71 13.53
C PRO A 113 28.27 8.80 12.82
N ALA A 114 28.04 9.95 13.46
CA ALA A 114 27.40 11.09 12.82
C ALA A 114 28.24 11.64 11.65
N ARG A 115 29.57 11.56 11.71
CA ARG A 115 30.44 11.93 10.59
C ARG A 115 30.30 10.96 9.41
N ILE A 116 30.14 9.66 9.65
CA ILE A 116 29.89 8.67 8.60
C ILE A 116 28.58 8.98 7.88
N VAL A 117 27.49 9.23 8.63
CA VAL A 117 26.19 9.56 8.04
C VAL A 117 26.25 10.88 7.25
N ARG A 118 26.90 11.93 7.77
CA ARG A 118 27.08 13.19 7.02
C ARG A 118 27.81 12.99 5.71
N LYS A 119 28.88 12.17 5.69
CA LYS A 119 29.60 11.82 4.46
C LYS A 119 28.70 11.06 3.49
N ALA A 120 27.91 10.11 3.98
CA ALA A 120 27.01 9.36 3.14
C ALA A 120 25.96 10.25 2.46
N LEU A 121 25.32 11.13 3.24
CA LEU A 121 24.35 12.11 2.73
C LEU A 121 24.98 13.12 1.76
N ALA A 122 26.25 13.49 1.97
CA ALA A 122 26.99 14.37 1.05
C ALA A 122 27.44 13.67 -0.24
N SER A 123 27.64 12.35 -0.20
CA SER A 123 28.12 11.55 -1.35
C SER A 123 26.98 11.11 -2.29
N THR A 124 25.73 11.48 -1.98
CA THR A 124 24.54 11.11 -2.76
C THR A 124 24.63 11.52 -4.23
N GLN A 125 25.12 12.73 -4.54
CA GLN A 125 25.32 13.17 -5.93
C GLN A 125 26.39 12.36 -6.69
N HIS A 126 27.30 11.68 -5.99
CA HIS A 126 28.33 10.85 -6.60
C HIS A 126 27.85 9.40 -6.75
N ASN A 127 27.23 8.85 -5.71
CA ASN A 127 26.88 7.42 -5.63
C ASN A 127 25.59 7.07 -6.40
N TYR A 128 24.69 8.03 -6.62
CA TYR A 128 23.39 7.80 -7.26
C TYR A 128 23.33 8.55 -8.59
N ASP A 129 22.43 8.12 -9.48
CA ASP A 129 22.38 8.69 -10.82
C ASP A 129 21.68 10.05 -10.85
N ASN A 130 22.40 11.03 -11.36
CA ASN A 130 22.01 12.42 -11.51
C ASN A 130 21.55 12.74 -12.94
N LYS A 131 21.48 11.73 -13.82
CA LYS A 131 20.88 11.84 -15.14
C LYS A 131 19.37 11.62 -15.10
N PRO A 132 18.62 12.20 -16.07
CA PRO A 132 17.21 11.87 -16.25
C PRO A 132 17.03 10.37 -16.46
N HIS A 133 16.06 9.78 -15.78
CA HIS A 133 15.68 8.37 -15.99
C HIS A 133 14.24 8.12 -15.53
N LEU A 134 13.61 7.12 -16.13
CA LEU A 134 12.32 6.58 -15.72
C LEU A 134 12.57 5.27 -14.96
N GLN A 135 12.02 5.17 -13.76
CA GLN A 135 12.05 3.92 -13.00
C GLN A 135 10.63 3.38 -12.85
N LYS A 136 10.44 2.11 -13.18
CA LYS A 136 9.15 1.43 -13.09
C LYS A 136 9.09 0.53 -11.88
N PHE A 137 7.94 0.49 -11.22
CA PHE A 137 7.73 -0.24 -9.99
C PHE A 137 6.45 -1.06 -10.02
N PHE A 138 6.48 -2.20 -9.34
CA PHE A 138 5.30 -2.92 -8.89
C PHE A 138 5.00 -2.51 -7.45
N TYR A 139 3.75 -2.12 -7.19
CA TYR A 139 3.23 -1.75 -5.87
C TYR A 139 2.24 -2.80 -5.40
N ARG A 140 2.35 -3.22 -4.14
CA ARG A 140 1.34 -4.05 -3.47
C ARG A 140 1.08 -3.52 -2.07
N HIS A 141 -0.18 -3.55 -1.67
CA HIS A 141 -0.62 -3.14 -0.34
C HIS A 141 -1.77 -4.03 0.10
N TYR A 142 -1.63 -4.68 1.26
CA TYR A 142 -2.75 -5.37 1.90
C TYR A 142 -2.93 -4.93 3.35
N CYS A 143 -4.15 -5.11 3.85
CA CYS A 143 -4.49 -4.83 5.25
C CYS A 143 -5.17 -6.02 5.89
N LYS A 144 -4.96 -6.17 7.20
CA LYS A 144 -5.66 -7.08 8.09
C LYS A 144 -6.32 -6.31 9.21
N ASP A 145 -7.47 -6.82 9.64
CA ASP A 145 -7.95 -6.54 10.99
C ASP A 145 -7.85 -7.84 11.79
N ASP A 146 -7.14 -7.76 12.91
CA ASP A 146 -6.77 -8.94 13.67
C ASP A 146 -6.05 -9.95 12.76
N ALA A 147 -6.57 -11.17 12.62
CA ALA A 147 -6.01 -12.17 11.71
C ALA A 147 -6.54 -12.08 10.27
N ALA A 148 -7.67 -11.40 10.04
CA ALA A 148 -8.42 -11.50 8.80
C ALA A 148 -8.02 -10.42 7.78
N TYR A 149 -7.76 -10.83 6.54
CA TYR A 149 -7.49 -9.89 5.45
C TYR A 149 -8.74 -9.12 5.04
N GLY A 150 -8.63 -7.79 5.02
CA GLY A 150 -9.74 -6.90 4.67
C GLY A 150 -9.54 -6.09 3.41
N ARG A 151 -8.31 -6.02 2.86
CA ARG A 151 -8.00 -5.23 1.67
C ARG A 151 -6.76 -5.71 0.91
N LEU A 152 -6.77 -5.59 -0.42
CA LEU A 152 -5.61 -5.71 -1.32
C LEU A 152 -5.66 -4.68 -2.44
N ILE A 153 -4.52 -4.05 -2.71
CA ILE A 153 -4.28 -3.11 -3.81
C ILE A 153 -3.00 -3.54 -4.51
N GLU A 154 -3.03 -3.56 -5.84
CA GLU A 154 -1.82 -3.74 -6.64
C GLU A 154 -1.80 -2.74 -7.80
N ALA A 155 -0.62 -2.24 -8.11
CA ALA A 155 -0.45 -1.24 -9.16
C ALA A 155 0.92 -1.33 -9.84
N PHE A 156 0.99 -0.83 -11.08
CA PHE A 156 2.25 -0.51 -11.74
C PHE A 156 2.44 1.00 -11.74
N VAL A 157 3.60 1.42 -11.26
CA VAL A 157 3.93 2.83 -11.00
C VAL A 157 5.19 3.22 -11.73
N ASP A 158 5.08 4.26 -12.56
CA ASP A 158 6.16 4.90 -13.27
C ASP A 158 6.62 6.15 -12.50
N VAL A 159 7.91 6.24 -12.20
CA VAL A 159 8.53 7.40 -11.55
C VAL A 159 9.57 8.01 -12.48
N TRP A 160 9.22 9.14 -13.10
CA TRP A 160 10.11 9.90 -13.97
C TRP A 160 10.92 10.92 -13.16
N LYS A 161 12.24 10.74 -13.08
CA LYS A 161 13.15 11.62 -12.36
C LYS A 161 13.91 12.52 -13.36
N PRO A 162 13.41 13.72 -13.71
CA PRO A 162 14.02 14.56 -14.75
C PRO A 162 15.43 15.08 -14.40
N SER A 163 15.81 15.05 -13.13
CA SER A 163 17.15 15.47 -12.66
C SER A 163 17.88 14.37 -11.88
N GLY A 164 17.38 13.12 -11.93
CA GLY A 164 17.86 12.04 -11.07
C GLY A 164 17.97 12.48 -9.61
N TYR A 165 19.08 12.15 -8.97
CA TYR A 165 19.42 12.47 -7.58
C TYR A 165 20.28 13.74 -7.42
N LYS A 166 20.18 14.72 -8.33
CA LYS A 166 20.92 16.00 -8.21
C LYS A 166 20.58 16.79 -6.92
N GLY A 167 19.40 16.56 -6.35
CA GLY A 167 19.02 17.12 -5.06
C GLY A 167 17.83 16.40 -4.49
N SER A 168 17.77 16.32 -3.16
CA SER A 168 16.61 15.80 -2.45
C SER A 168 15.42 16.75 -2.58
N GLN A 169 14.22 16.19 -2.66
CA GLN A 169 12.95 16.93 -2.66
C GLN A 169 12.19 16.67 -1.35
N THR A 170 11.21 17.52 -1.05
CA THR A 170 10.48 17.42 0.23
C THR A 170 9.36 16.38 0.18
N THR A 171 8.75 16.19 -0.98
CA THR A 171 7.65 15.24 -1.14
C THR A 171 7.66 14.57 -2.52
N ALA A 172 6.94 13.46 -2.61
CA ALA A 172 6.77 12.69 -3.84
C ALA A 172 5.93 13.49 -4.83
N GLY A 173 6.39 13.54 -6.09
CA GLY A 173 5.72 14.31 -7.14
C GLY A 173 6.00 15.82 -7.12
N GLU A 174 6.90 16.32 -6.27
CA GLU A 174 7.32 17.74 -6.28
C GLU A 174 8.11 18.09 -7.55
N ARG A 175 9.11 17.27 -7.88
CA ARG A 175 9.99 17.48 -9.05
C ARG A 175 9.99 16.32 -10.02
N GLU A 176 9.37 15.20 -9.65
CA GLU A 176 9.35 13.97 -10.45
C GLU A 176 7.93 13.69 -10.96
N GLY A 177 7.85 13.08 -12.14
CA GLY A 177 6.61 12.53 -12.67
C GLY A 177 6.23 11.26 -11.93
N ILE A 178 5.01 11.15 -11.40
CA ILE A 178 4.47 9.87 -10.92
C ILE A 178 3.22 9.51 -11.73
N ARG A 179 3.20 8.32 -12.30
CA ARG A 179 2.08 7.81 -13.10
C ARG A 179 1.74 6.40 -12.68
N VAL A 180 0.48 6.14 -12.42
CA VAL A 180 -0.03 4.77 -12.25
C VAL A 180 -0.54 4.29 -13.60
N THR A 181 0.05 3.24 -14.14
CA THR A 181 -0.28 2.70 -15.47
C THR A 181 -1.35 1.61 -15.40
N GLN A 182 -1.36 0.85 -14.29
CA GLN A 182 -2.29 -0.23 -14.03
C GLN A 182 -2.65 -0.24 -12.54
N LEU A 183 -3.91 -0.51 -12.20
CA LEU A 183 -4.41 -0.49 -10.83
C LEU A 183 -5.53 -1.53 -10.67
N ARG A 184 -5.46 -2.36 -9.63
CA ARG A 184 -6.54 -3.24 -9.19
C ARG A 184 -6.68 -3.21 -7.67
N ARG A 185 -7.91 -3.22 -7.17
CA ARG A 185 -8.24 -2.99 -5.75
C ARG A 185 -9.42 -3.86 -5.33
N SER A 186 -9.27 -4.62 -4.26
CA SER A 186 -10.37 -5.39 -3.67
C SER A 186 -11.36 -4.44 -3.01
N LEU A 187 -12.52 -5.00 -2.60
CA LEU A 187 -13.34 -4.34 -1.61
C LEU A 187 -12.52 -4.12 -0.34
N ASP A 188 -12.75 -2.98 0.30
CA ASP A 188 -12.12 -2.63 1.55
C ASP A 188 -13.12 -2.91 2.67
N LYS A 189 -12.84 -3.96 3.42
CA LYS A 189 -13.67 -4.44 4.53
C LYS A 189 -13.02 -4.17 5.89
N THR A 190 -11.93 -3.39 5.91
CA THR A 190 -11.24 -3.13 7.17
C THR A 190 -12.02 -2.14 8.03
N ILE A 191 -11.77 -2.15 9.34
CA ILE A 191 -12.27 -1.15 10.26
C ILE A 191 -11.79 0.24 9.83
N ALA A 192 -10.56 0.37 9.34
CA ALA A 192 -10.01 1.64 8.85
C ALA A 192 -10.43 2.05 7.42
N ALA A 193 -11.36 1.33 6.76
CA ALA A 193 -11.68 1.50 5.33
C ALA A 193 -12.03 2.94 4.92
N GLN A 194 -12.67 3.72 5.80
CA GLN A 194 -13.03 5.12 5.48
C GLN A 194 -11.82 6.07 5.47
N GLY A 195 -10.77 5.74 6.23
CA GLY A 195 -9.51 6.51 6.28
C GLY A 195 -8.52 6.12 5.19
N HIS A 196 -8.78 5.02 4.48
CA HIS A 196 -7.86 4.49 3.49
C HIS A 196 -7.79 5.36 2.22
N GLU A 197 -6.58 5.76 1.86
CA GLU A 197 -6.33 6.33 0.55
C GLU A 197 -6.45 5.26 -0.55
N PRO A 198 -6.92 5.62 -1.76
CA PRO A 198 -7.00 4.69 -2.89
C PRO A 198 -5.69 3.98 -3.20
N ILE A 199 -4.56 4.64 -2.99
CA ILE A 199 -3.20 4.10 -3.05
C ILE A 199 -2.25 5.07 -2.31
N GLY A 200 -1.30 4.54 -1.54
CA GLY A 200 -0.37 5.32 -0.72
C GLY A 200 1.03 5.43 -1.31
N ILE A 201 1.17 5.79 -2.60
CA ILE A 201 2.48 5.78 -3.30
C ILE A 201 3.46 6.78 -2.67
N GLY A 202 3.00 7.98 -2.32
CA GLY A 202 3.87 9.01 -1.76
C GLY A 202 4.54 8.56 -0.46
N ASN A 203 3.79 7.91 0.42
CA ASN A 203 4.25 7.45 1.72
C ASN A 203 5.38 6.42 1.59
N ILE A 204 5.21 5.42 0.72
CA ILE A 204 6.24 4.39 0.51
C ILE A 204 7.46 4.94 -0.24
N LEU A 205 7.27 5.90 -1.16
CA LEU A 205 8.39 6.56 -1.84
C LEU A 205 9.28 7.35 -0.87
N HIS A 206 8.72 7.91 0.21
CA HIS A 206 9.51 8.58 1.26
C HIS A 206 10.43 7.64 2.05
N ALA A 207 10.39 6.33 1.79
CA ALA A 207 11.43 5.41 2.28
C ALA A 207 12.79 5.69 1.61
N ASP A 208 12.80 6.29 0.42
CA ASP A 208 14.02 6.71 -0.29
C ASP A 208 14.67 7.91 0.41
N ILE A 209 15.56 7.61 1.38
CA ILE A 209 16.34 8.60 2.14
C ILE A 209 17.25 9.47 1.26
N VAL A 210 17.56 9.01 0.04
CA VAL A 210 18.45 9.71 -0.88
C VAL A 210 17.65 10.71 -1.72
N GLY A 211 16.50 10.28 -2.20
CA GLY A 211 15.59 11.06 -3.04
C GLY A 211 14.76 12.07 -2.27
N TYR A 212 14.34 11.74 -1.04
CA TYR A 212 13.42 12.56 -0.26
C TYR A 212 14.00 13.00 1.06
N GLN A 213 13.64 14.23 1.43
CA GLN A 213 14.00 14.90 2.65
C GLN A 213 12.79 15.68 3.15
N HIS A 214 11.79 14.93 3.62
CA HIS A 214 10.54 15.51 4.05
C HIS A 214 10.76 16.42 5.27
N ARG A 215 10.22 17.65 5.16
CA ARG A 215 10.36 18.67 6.19
C ARG A 215 9.00 18.90 6.84
N GLN A 216 8.88 18.50 8.09
CA GLN A 216 7.66 18.77 8.86
C GLN A 216 7.47 20.28 9.07
N LYS A 217 6.23 20.75 8.93
CA LYS A 217 5.83 22.07 9.40
C LYS A 217 5.71 22.01 10.93
N LYS A 218 6.11 23.07 11.63
CA LYS A 218 6.22 23.11 13.11
C LYS A 218 4.93 22.72 13.86
N GLU A 219 3.77 22.79 13.21
CA GLU A 219 2.45 22.58 13.81
C GLU A 219 1.83 21.21 13.49
N GLN A 220 2.53 20.33 12.75
CA GLN A 220 1.99 19.04 12.32
C GLN A 220 2.96 17.90 12.65
N ILE A 221 2.49 16.91 13.41
CA ILE A 221 3.23 15.67 13.65
C ILE A 221 2.84 14.67 12.57
N ASP A 222 3.77 14.39 11.67
CA ASP A 222 3.57 13.35 10.67
C ASP A 222 4.17 12.03 11.17
N PHE A 223 3.28 11.07 11.46
CA PHE A 223 3.65 9.72 11.87
C PHE A 223 4.04 8.84 10.67
N TYR A 224 3.49 9.11 9.48
CA TYR A 224 3.57 8.24 8.31
C TYR A 224 4.78 8.55 7.39
N ASN A 225 5.38 9.73 7.49
CA ASN A 225 6.61 10.04 6.74
C ASN A 225 7.80 9.27 7.32
N THR A 226 8.55 8.56 6.47
CA THR A 226 9.52 7.53 6.86
C THR A 226 10.96 8.05 6.95
N VAL A 227 11.95 7.16 6.74
CA VAL A 227 13.41 7.34 6.86
C VAL A 227 13.94 8.65 6.26
N SER A 228 13.24 9.22 5.26
CA SER A 228 13.61 10.45 4.56
C SER A 228 13.92 11.65 5.44
N ASN A 229 13.48 11.75 6.69
CA ASN A 229 13.68 12.99 7.46
C ASN A 229 15.09 13.14 8.04
N LEU A 230 15.92 12.09 7.98
CA LEU A 230 17.19 12.03 8.71
C LEU A 230 18.15 13.18 8.39
N LYS A 231 18.24 13.69 7.14
CA LYS A 231 19.14 14.81 6.82
C LYS A 231 18.58 16.14 7.34
N VAL A 232 17.27 16.34 7.24
CA VAL A 232 16.60 17.58 7.68
C VAL A 232 16.64 17.68 9.21
N ASP A 233 16.33 16.57 9.88
CA ASP A 233 16.27 16.48 11.33
C ASP A 233 17.55 15.86 11.90
N PHE A 234 18.70 16.01 11.25
CA PHE A 234 19.94 15.30 11.62
C PHE A 234 20.31 15.46 13.09
N ASN A 235 20.16 16.67 13.64
CA ASN A 235 20.49 16.97 15.03
C ASN A 235 19.44 16.46 16.04
N TYR A 236 18.28 16.01 15.56
CA TYR A 236 17.25 15.36 16.37
C TYR A 236 17.61 13.91 16.70
N TYR A 237 18.58 13.31 15.99
CA TYR A 237 19.00 11.93 16.20
C TYR A 237 20.33 11.86 16.97
N THR A 238 20.48 10.81 17.76
CA THR A 238 21.77 10.29 18.20
C THR A 238 22.18 9.14 17.28
N PHE A 239 23.48 9.01 17.02
CA PHE A 239 24.01 7.97 16.15
C PHE A 239 24.94 7.07 16.94
N SER A 240 24.83 5.76 16.73
CA SER A 240 25.72 4.73 17.27
C SER A 240 26.47 4.06 16.13
N TYR A 241 27.72 3.69 16.41
CA TYR A 241 28.44 2.77 15.55
C TYR A 241 28.17 1.37 16.08
N ASP A 242 27.44 0.56 15.30
CA ASP A 242 27.02 -0.76 15.77
C ASP A 242 28.06 -1.81 15.35
N ALA A 243 28.41 -1.87 14.06
CA ALA A 243 29.40 -2.82 13.53
C ALA A 243 29.91 -2.45 12.12
N ILE A 244 30.83 -3.25 11.60
CA ILE A 244 31.05 -3.42 10.16
C ILE A 244 30.56 -4.81 9.78
N THR A 245 29.84 -4.92 8.66
CA THR A 245 29.41 -6.20 8.09
C THR A 245 29.54 -6.19 6.57
N VAL A 246 29.05 -7.22 5.90
CA VAL A 246 28.97 -7.30 4.44
C VAL A 246 27.51 -7.28 4.00
N HIS A 247 27.16 -6.43 3.04
CA HIS A 247 25.85 -6.35 2.39
C HIS A 247 26.03 -6.45 0.87
N ASP A 248 25.40 -7.43 0.23
CA ASP A 248 25.55 -7.71 -1.21
C ASP A 248 27.01 -7.81 -1.71
N GLY A 249 27.88 -8.39 -0.88
CA GLY A 249 29.31 -8.55 -1.18
C GLY A 249 30.16 -7.30 -0.94
N GLN A 250 29.58 -6.21 -0.42
CA GLN A 250 30.28 -4.97 -0.09
C GLN A 250 30.42 -4.80 1.42
N GLU A 251 31.59 -4.36 1.88
CA GLU A 251 31.78 -4.00 3.29
C GLU A 251 30.99 -2.72 3.61
N VAL A 252 30.19 -2.77 4.68
CA VAL A 252 29.34 -1.66 5.11
C VAL A 252 29.49 -1.39 6.61
N TYR A 253 29.46 -0.12 6.99
CA TYR A 253 29.18 0.30 8.36
C TYR A 253 27.70 0.08 8.68
N LEU A 254 27.41 -0.46 9.85
CA LEU A 254 26.09 -0.42 10.48
C LEU A 254 26.05 0.76 11.44
N ILE A 255 25.27 1.78 11.08
CA ILE A 255 25.10 2.97 11.90
C ILE A 255 23.67 3.01 12.43
N GLY A 256 23.52 2.70 13.70
CA GLY A 256 22.28 2.86 14.43
C GLY A 256 21.94 4.33 14.65
N TYR A 257 20.65 4.65 14.68
CA TYR A 257 20.19 5.97 15.06
C TYR A 257 18.91 5.92 15.89
N THR A 258 18.78 6.87 16.81
CA THR A 258 17.63 6.98 17.71
C THR A 258 17.22 8.44 17.83
N SER A 259 15.93 8.73 17.68
CA SER A 259 15.37 10.07 17.89
C SER A 259 15.50 10.46 19.36
N LYS A 260 15.89 11.70 19.63
CA LYS A 260 15.86 12.27 20.98
C LYS A 260 14.42 12.38 21.48
N GLU A 261 14.21 12.19 22.78
CA GLU A 261 12.94 12.57 23.38
C GLU A 261 12.78 14.08 23.31
N ASP A 262 11.75 14.54 22.60
CA ASP A 262 11.44 15.95 22.47
C ASP A 262 9.92 16.13 22.34
N SER A 263 9.43 17.26 22.84
CA SER A 263 8.03 17.63 22.80
C SER A 263 7.89 19.00 22.14
N VAL A 264 7.02 19.09 21.14
CA VAL A 264 6.77 20.35 20.43
C VAL A 264 5.72 21.13 21.20
N LEU A 265 6.05 22.32 21.66
CA LEU A 265 5.05 23.23 22.22
C LEU A 265 4.19 23.79 21.07
N THR A 266 2.89 23.50 21.11
CA THR A 266 1.88 24.06 20.22
C THR A 266 0.96 25.01 20.97
N THR A 267 0.12 25.75 20.25
CA THR A 267 -0.95 26.58 20.83
C THR A 267 -1.95 25.78 21.67
N SER A 268 -1.98 24.45 21.52
CA SER A 268 -2.81 23.52 22.29
C SER A 268 -2.03 22.72 23.35
N GLY A 269 -0.76 23.06 23.61
CA GLY A 269 0.10 22.38 24.60
C GLY A 269 1.24 21.57 23.99
N TYR A 270 1.92 20.78 24.81
CA TYR A 270 3.04 19.93 24.39
C TYR A 270 2.55 18.70 23.62
N LEU A 271 2.98 18.55 22.37
CA LEU A 271 2.79 17.34 21.58
C LEU A 271 4.05 16.48 21.62
N LYS A 272 3.92 15.23 22.06
CA LYS A 272 5.01 14.24 22.04
C LYS A 272 5.30 13.84 20.59
N ARG A 273 6.57 13.79 20.20
CA ARG A 273 6.96 13.26 18.87
C ARG A 273 6.99 11.74 18.85
N PRO A 274 6.77 11.09 17.69
CA PRO A 274 7.01 9.67 17.52
C PRO A 274 8.45 9.32 17.86
N HIS A 275 8.64 8.26 18.64
CA HIS A 275 9.97 7.72 18.87
C HIS A 275 10.38 6.93 17.63
N ALA A 276 11.58 7.20 17.11
CA ALA A 276 12.11 6.57 15.92
C ALA A 276 13.49 5.96 16.20
N THR A 277 13.67 4.70 15.82
CA THR A 277 14.97 4.01 15.81
C THR A 277 15.23 3.46 14.42
N GLY A 278 16.48 3.19 14.08
CA GLY A 278 16.80 2.58 12.80
C GLY A 278 18.27 2.29 12.61
N THR A 279 18.60 1.71 11.45
CA THR A 279 19.96 1.34 11.08
C THR A 279 20.23 1.70 9.63
N LEU A 280 21.36 2.34 9.37
CA LEU A 280 21.87 2.61 8.03
C LEU A 280 23.02 1.66 7.70
N TYR A 281 22.99 1.13 6.49
CA TYR A 281 24.06 0.31 5.92
C TYR A 281 24.79 1.18 4.91
N ILE A 282 26.01 1.59 5.25
CA ILE A 282 26.80 2.58 4.52
C ILE A 282 28.11 1.94 4.04
N THR A 283 28.37 1.90 2.73
CA THR A 283 29.60 1.28 2.21
C THR A 283 30.86 1.93 2.78
N THR A 284 31.88 1.13 3.10
CA THR A 284 33.08 1.64 3.76
C THR A 284 34.01 2.42 2.83
N ASP A 285 33.90 2.19 1.52
CA ASP A 285 34.71 2.77 0.46
C ASP A 285 34.14 4.12 -0.05
N THR A 286 32.89 4.12 -0.52
CA THR A 286 32.25 5.27 -1.18
C THR A 286 31.21 5.97 -0.32
N HIS A 287 30.91 5.42 0.87
CA HIS A 287 29.86 5.93 1.75
C HIS A 287 28.47 5.96 1.07
N ALA A 288 28.16 5.01 0.20
CA ALA A 288 26.82 4.85 -0.37
C ALA A 288 25.87 4.23 0.66
N ILE A 289 24.63 4.71 0.73
CA ILE A 289 23.59 4.10 1.56
C ILE A 289 22.96 2.96 0.76
N VAL A 290 23.25 1.72 1.13
CA VAL A 290 22.77 0.53 0.40
C VAL A 290 21.52 -0.09 1.01
N LYS A 291 21.27 0.19 2.29
CA LYS A 291 20.04 -0.16 2.99
C LYS A 291 19.78 0.82 4.13
N ALA A 292 18.51 1.11 4.38
CA ALA A 292 18.09 1.89 5.54
C ALA A 292 16.83 1.28 6.15
N GLU A 293 16.83 1.13 7.47
CA GLU A 293 15.73 0.56 8.26
C GLU A 293 15.27 1.57 9.31
N GLN A 294 13.98 1.62 9.59
CA GLN A 294 13.42 2.45 10.64
C GLN A 294 12.21 1.80 11.28
N LYS A 295 12.11 1.92 12.60
CA LYS A 295 10.92 1.66 13.39
C LYS A 295 10.47 2.96 14.04
N LYS A 296 9.19 3.30 13.88
CA LYS A 296 8.52 4.44 14.52
C LYS A 296 7.41 3.95 15.42
N THR A 297 7.32 4.49 16.63
CA THR A 297 6.27 4.17 17.58
C THR A 297 5.64 5.45 18.12
N PHE A 298 4.30 5.50 18.14
CA PHE A 298 3.54 6.59 18.71
C PHE A 298 2.25 6.07 19.35
N GLY A 299 2.21 6.05 20.68
CA GLY A 299 1.08 5.45 21.41
C GLY A 299 0.94 3.97 21.08
N ALA A 300 -0.24 3.58 20.59
CA ALA A 300 -0.58 2.21 20.19
C ALA A 300 -0.24 1.89 18.72
N HIS A 301 0.47 2.80 18.03
CA HIS A 301 0.80 2.67 16.63
C HIS A 301 2.30 2.42 16.43
N THR A 302 2.62 1.46 15.56
CA THR A 302 3.98 1.14 15.12
C THR A 302 4.04 1.18 13.60
N ILE A 303 5.13 1.72 13.05
CA ILE A 303 5.47 1.64 11.63
C ILE A 303 6.91 1.18 11.49
N GLU A 304 7.14 0.13 10.73
CA GLU A 304 8.46 -0.33 10.32
C GLU A 304 8.65 -0.05 8.83
N THR A 305 9.85 0.36 8.43
CA THR A 305 10.14 0.73 7.04
C THR A 305 11.55 0.30 6.69
N ALA A 306 11.71 -0.27 5.50
CA ALA A 306 13.00 -0.62 4.93
C ALA A 306 13.12 -0.11 3.49
N ALA A 307 14.30 0.43 3.15
CA ALA A 307 14.66 0.82 1.80
C ALA A 307 15.96 0.15 1.38
N PHE A 308 15.96 -0.45 0.20
CA PHE A 308 17.09 -1.21 -0.34
C PHE A 308 17.54 -0.63 -1.67
N TYR A 309 18.86 -0.54 -1.84
CA TYR A 309 19.48 0.04 -3.03
C TYR A 309 20.49 -0.95 -3.61
N ARG A 310 20.52 -1.06 -4.94
CA ARG A 310 21.44 -1.93 -5.67
C ARG A 310 22.21 -1.15 -6.70
N LYS A 311 23.41 -1.63 -7.01
CA LYS A 311 24.29 -1.01 -8.02
C LYS A 311 23.90 -1.46 -9.43
N TYR A 312 23.72 -0.52 -10.36
CA TYR A 312 23.49 -0.70 -11.79
C TYR A 312 24.28 0.35 -12.57
N GLU A 313 25.07 -0.03 -13.57
CA GLU A 313 25.90 0.90 -14.39
C GLU A 313 26.68 1.94 -13.55
N ASP A 314 27.37 1.44 -12.51
CA ASP A 314 28.14 2.24 -11.54
C ASP A 314 27.39 3.16 -10.57
N LYS A 315 26.06 3.19 -10.63
CA LYS A 315 25.22 3.99 -9.74
C LYS A 315 24.32 3.12 -8.87
N TYR A 316 23.97 3.59 -7.68
CA TYR A 316 22.96 2.94 -6.86
C TYR A 316 21.57 3.44 -7.22
N TYR A 317 20.61 2.53 -7.26
CA TYR A 317 19.18 2.81 -7.45
C TYR A 317 18.39 2.07 -6.38
N PRO A 318 17.30 2.66 -5.86
CA PRO A 318 16.39 1.91 -5.01
C PRO A 318 15.79 0.76 -5.81
N TYR A 319 15.66 -0.41 -5.20
CA TYR A 319 14.98 -1.54 -5.86
C TYR A 319 13.85 -2.15 -5.05
N HIS A 320 13.78 -1.86 -3.75
CA HIS A 320 12.71 -2.34 -2.90
C HIS A 320 12.47 -1.37 -1.74
N PHE A 321 11.22 -1.00 -1.54
CA PHE A 321 10.75 -0.35 -0.33
C PHE A 321 9.69 -1.24 0.32
N ILE A 322 9.76 -1.37 1.64
CA ILE A 322 8.77 -2.08 2.45
C ILE A 322 8.33 -1.14 3.56
N GLN A 323 7.04 -1.11 3.85
CA GLN A 323 6.48 -0.46 5.01
C GLN A 323 5.42 -1.36 5.64
N GLU A 324 5.53 -1.58 6.94
CA GLU A 324 4.55 -2.31 7.72
C GLU A 324 4.04 -1.40 8.83
N GLY A 325 2.75 -1.41 9.10
CA GLY A 325 2.21 -0.65 10.21
C GLY A 325 1.13 -1.41 10.96
N GLU A 326 1.07 -1.14 12.24
CA GLU A 326 0.18 -1.81 13.18
C GLU A 326 -0.42 -0.78 14.11
N SER A 327 -1.73 -0.89 14.34
CA SER A 327 -2.51 -0.01 15.21
C SER A 327 -3.40 -0.85 16.11
N HIS A 328 -3.32 -0.63 17.42
CA HIS A 328 -4.23 -1.27 18.39
C HIS A 328 -5.32 -0.30 18.84
N PHE A 329 -6.56 -0.79 18.87
CA PHE A 329 -7.73 -0.01 19.25
C PHE A 329 -8.15 -0.30 20.71
N PRO A 330 -8.87 0.63 21.37
CA PRO A 330 -9.28 0.46 22.78
C PRO A 330 -10.19 -0.74 23.06
N ASP A 331 -10.86 -1.27 22.03
CA ASP A 331 -11.70 -2.46 22.12
C ASP A 331 -10.92 -3.79 22.00
N GLY A 332 -9.59 -3.71 21.91
CA GLY A 332 -8.70 -4.87 21.78
C GLY A 332 -8.50 -5.32 20.33
N GLY A 333 -9.16 -4.69 19.35
CA GLY A 333 -8.91 -4.96 17.94
C GLY A 333 -7.57 -4.40 17.46
N SER A 334 -7.07 -4.94 16.37
CA SER A 334 -5.86 -4.46 15.69
C SER A 334 -6.11 -4.24 14.21
N HIS A 335 -5.39 -3.27 13.63
CA HIS A 335 -5.33 -3.05 12.19
C HIS A 335 -3.87 -3.06 11.76
N VAL A 336 -3.54 -3.94 10.83
CA VAL A 336 -2.19 -4.12 10.29
C VAL A 336 -2.23 -3.84 8.80
N TYR A 337 -1.22 -3.15 8.28
CA TYR A 337 -1.02 -2.99 6.85
C TYR A 337 0.41 -3.34 6.46
N HIS A 338 0.58 -3.80 5.23
CA HIS A 338 1.86 -4.03 4.58
C HIS A 338 1.82 -3.37 3.21
N VAL A 339 2.86 -2.61 2.88
CA VAL A 339 3.05 -1.95 1.59
C VAL A 339 4.45 -2.27 1.06
N GLU A 340 4.54 -2.69 -0.19
CA GLU A 340 5.80 -2.88 -0.89
C GLU A 340 5.82 -2.14 -2.24
N LEU A 341 7.00 -1.64 -2.60
CA LEU A 341 7.28 -1.04 -3.90
C LEU A 341 8.59 -1.60 -4.45
N VAL A 342 8.51 -2.42 -5.49
CA VAL A 342 9.65 -3.16 -6.08
C VAL A 342 9.97 -2.60 -7.45
N SER A 343 11.23 -2.21 -7.68
CA SER A 343 11.69 -1.75 -9.00
C SER A 343 11.73 -2.92 -9.97
N THR A 344 11.08 -2.75 -11.11
CA THR A 344 11.03 -3.75 -12.20
C THR A 344 11.95 -3.38 -13.36
N GLU A 345 12.17 -2.09 -13.61
CA GLU A 345 12.96 -1.60 -14.74
C GLU A 345 13.47 -0.16 -14.51
N ILE A 346 14.65 0.18 -15.06
CA ILE A 346 15.19 1.54 -15.14
C ILE A 346 15.51 1.86 -16.61
N LEU A 347 15.07 3.02 -17.10
CA LEU A 347 15.23 3.49 -18.48
C LEU A 347 15.89 4.88 -18.49
N HIS A 348 17.11 4.97 -19.05
CA HIS A 348 17.87 6.22 -19.15
C HIS A 348 17.49 7.13 -20.31
N ASP A 349 16.88 6.58 -21.36
CA ASP A 349 16.34 7.35 -22.50
C ASP A 349 14.88 6.94 -22.74
N PRO A 350 13.95 7.36 -21.87
CA PRO A 350 12.56 7.01 -22.08
C PRO A 350 11.99 7.85 -23.23
N GLN A 351 11.32 7.17 -24.15
CA GLN A 351 10.56 7.82 -25.23
C GLN A 351 9.46 8.77 -24.71
N GLN A 352 9.13 8.71 -23.42
CA GLN A 352 8.10 9.52 -22.80
C GLN A 352 8.58 10.13 -21.48
N SER A 353 8.61 11.46 -21.42
CA SER A 353 8.71 12.22 -20.17
C SER A 353 7.34 12.77 -19.79
N PHE A 354 7.10 13.01 -18.50
CA PHE A 354 5.88 13.62 -17.99
C PHE A 354 6.17 14.48 -16.76
N VAL A 355 5.44 15.57 -16.60
CA VAL A 355 5.71 16.56 -15.54
C VAL A 355 4.95 16.20 -14.25
N GLY A 356 5.63 16.38 -13.13
CA GLY A 356 5.21 15.89 -11.81
C GLY A 356 3.93 16.45 -11.23
N LYS A 357 3.03 15.52 -10.88
CA LYS A 357 2.22 15.53 -9.66
C LYS A 357 1.95 14.08 -9.25
N LEU A 358 1.74 13.84 -7.95
CA LEU A 358 1.20 12.56 -7.49
C LEU A 358 -0.24 12.42 -8.02
N PRO A 359 -0.66 11.29 -8.61
CA PRO A 359 -2.00 11.13 -9.14
C PRO A 359 -3.07 11.35 -8.07
N GLY A 360 -4.05 12.21 -8.37
CA GLY A 360 -5.17 12.48 -7.47
C GLY A 360 -6.18 11.33 -7.45
N LYS A 361 -7.08 11.31 -6.46
CA LYS A 361 -8.13 10.29 -6.33
C LYS A 361 -8.95 10.13 -7.63
N GLU A 362 -9.31 11.22 -8.30
CA GLU A 362 -10.06 11.17 -9.56
C GLU A 362 -9.29 10.58 -10.73
N GLU A 363 -7.96 10.76 -10.77
CA GLU A 363 -7.13 10.20 -11.83
C GLU A 363 -6.98 8.69 -11.66
N LEU A 364 -6.77 8.25 -10.42
CA LEU A 364 -6.69 6.83 -10.07
C LEU A 364 -8.00 6.09 -10.38
N ARG A 365 -9.16 6.72 -10.18
CA ARG A 365 -10.47 6.14 -10.52
C ARG A 365 -10.66 5.87 -12.01
N LYS A 366 -9.99 6.63 -12.88
CA LYS A 366 -10.13 6.50 -14.34
C LYS A 366 -9.31 5.36 -14.93
N ILE A 367 -8.45 4.72 -14.14
CA ILE A 367 -7.62 3.61 -14.60
C ILE A 367 -8.50 2.37 -14.76
N PRO A 368 -8.68 1.85 -15.99
CA PRO A 368 -9.51 0.68 -16.22
C PRO A 368 -8.85 -0.59 -15.66
N TYR A 369 -9.64 -1.53 -15.14
CA TYR A 369 -9.13 -2.87 -14.85
C TYR A 369 -8.89 -3.62 -16.16
N ASP A 370 -7.63 -3.98 -16.43
CA ASP A 370 -7.23 -4.76 -17.62
C ASP A 370 -6.86 -6.20 -17.23
N SER A 371 -7.83 -7.10 -17.36
CA SER A 371 -7.60 -8.52 -17.03
C SER A 371 -6.53 -9.21 -17.89
N ALA A 372 -6.28 -8.74 -19.11
CA ALA A 372 -5.30 -9.35 -20.02
C ALA A 372 -3.88 -8.96 -19.61
N PHE A 373 -3.67 -7.68 -19.28
CA PHE A 373 -2.42 -7.20 -18.69
C PHE A 373 -2.08 -7.97 -17.41
N TRP A 374 -3.02 -8.04 -16.47
CA TRP A 374 -2.78 -8.64 -15.15
C TRP A 374 -2.55 -10.16 -15.16
N LYS A 375 -2.90 -10.85 -16.24
CA LYS A 375 -2.58 -12.28 -16.44
C LYS A 375 -1.14 -12.53 -16.88
N ASN A 376 -0.52 -11.55 -17.54
CA ASN A 376 0.77 -11.71 -18.22
C ASN A 376 1.88 -10.83 -17.63
N ALA A 377 1.53 -9.89 -16.75
CA ALA A 377 2.49 -8.97 -16.14
C ALA A 377 3.47 -9.71 -15.22
N THR A 378 4.71 -9.22 -15.15
CA THR A 378 5.69 -9.63 -14.12
C THR A 378 5.15 -9.18 -12.76
N ILE A 379 4.43 -10.05 -12.08
CA ILE A 379 3.93 -9.83 -10.72
C ILE A 379 4.77 -10.66 -9.76
N LEU A 380 4.88 -10.21 -8.51
CA LEU A 380 5.27 -11.10 -7.42
C LEU A 380 4.31 -12.29 -7.43
N LYS A 381 4.87 -13.51 -7.57
CA LYS A 381 4.06 -14.73 -7.54
C LYS A 381 3.27 -14.82 -6.26
N THR A 382 2.11 -15.47 -6.30
CA THR A 382 1.33 -15.76 -5.09
C THR A 382 2.12 -16.65 -4.14
N THR A 383 2.50 -16.11 -3.00
CA THR A 383 2.88 -16.89 -1.80
C THR A 383 1.70 -17.69 -1.28
N PRO A 384 1.88 -18.78 -0.53
CA PRO A 384 0.87 -19.28 0.39
C PRO A 384 0.17 -18.22 1.24
N LEU A 385 0.89 -17.18 1.66
CA LEU A 385 0.32 -16.01 2.34
C LEU A 385 -0.56 -15.18 1.40
N GLU A 386 -0.18 -15.00 0.13
CA GLU A 386 -1.00 -14.33 -0.87
C GLU A 386 -2.17 -15.18 -1.30
N ASP A 387 -2.02 -16.50 -1.38
CA ASP A 387 -3.14 -17.40 -1.58
C ASP A 387 -4.07 -17.34 -0.36
N GLU A 388 -3.54 -17.15 0.85
CA GLU A 388 -4.32 -16.88 2.07
C GLU A 388 -5.02 -15.51 1.98
N ILE A 389 -4.30 -14.44 1.61
CA ILE A 389 -4.88 -13.12 1.30
C ILE A 389 -6.05 -13.29 0.32
N ILE A 390 -5.82 -13.97 -0.80
CA ILE A 390 -6.79 -14.20 -1.86
C ILE A 390 -8.00 -14.98 -1.34
N ARG A 391 -7.76 -16.04 -0.55
CA ARG A 391 -8.82 -16.86 0.06
C ARG A 391 -9.63 -16.06 1.07
N ASP A 392 -8.98 -15.30 1.93
CA ASP A 392 -9.60 -14.61 3.07
C ASP A 392 -10.33 -13.33 2.65
N LEU A 393 -9.79 -12.59 1.67
CA LEU A 393 -10.53 -11.54 0.97
C LEU A 393 -11.78 -12.08 0.28
N GLY A 394 -11.77 -13.38 -0.02
CA GLY A 394 -12.66 -14.11 -0.90
C GLY A 394 -14.13 -13.92 -0.60
N GLY A 395 -14.61 -14.03 0.65
CA GLY A 395 -16.03 -13.91 0.98
C GLY A 395 -17.00 -14.65 0.03
N GLY A 396 -16.54 -15.70 -0.68
CA GLY A 396 -17.28 -16.43 -1.73
C GLY A 396 -17.05 -16.03 -3.21
N ALA A 397 -16.26 -15.00 -3.54
CA ALA A 397 -16.00 -14.53 -4.92
C ALA A 397 -14.50 -14.38 -5.25
N SER A 398 -14.10 -14.69 -6.50
CA SER A 398 -12.70 -14.54 -6.97
C SER A 398 -12.20 -13.08 -6.90
N LEU A 399 -10.89 -12.86 -6.69
CA LEU A 399 -10.29 -11.53 -6.72
C LEU A 399 -10.60 -10.74 -8.00
N ASN A 400 -10.56 -11.41 -9.16
CA ASN A 400 -10.93 -10.78 -10.43
C ASN A 400 -12.35 -10.19 -10.36
N ALA A 401 -13.31 -10.95 -9.81
CA ALA A 401 -14.66 -10.46 -9.60
C ALA A 401 -14.69 -9.31 -8.58
N GLN A 402 -13.92 -9.39 -7.50
CA GLN A 402 -13.82 -8.31 -6.51
C GLN A 402 -13.23 -7.01 -7.09
N PHE A 403 -12.21 -7.10 -7.93
CA PHE A 403 -11.57 -5.95 -8.58
C PHE A 403 -12.53 -5.26 -9.56
N VAL A 404 -13.22 -6.03 -10.39
CA VAL A 404 -14.29 -5.51 -11.27
C VAL A 404 -15.43 -4.89 -10.44
N ARG A 405 -15.78 -5.52 -9.32
CA ARG A 405 -16.84 -5.07 -8.39
C ARG A 405 -16.47 -3.75 -7.72
N TYR A 406 -15.25 -3.61 -7.20
CA TYR A 406 -14.75 -2.39 -6.58
C TYR A 406 -14.64 -1.23 -7.58
N GLN A 407 -14.20 -1.50 -8.81
CA GLN A 407 -14.14 -0.48 -9.84
C GLN A 407 -15.52 0.13 -10.14
N LYS A 408 -16.55 -0.71 -10.23
CA LYS A 408 -17.95 -0.26 -10.38
C LYS A 408 -18.41 0.54 -9.16
N TYR A 409 -18.06 0.11 -7.95
CA TYR A 409 -18.36 0.83 -6.72
C TYR A 409 -17.78 2.25 -6.73
N GLU A 410 -16.50 2.41 -7.05
CA GLU A 410 -15.87 3.73 -7.07
C GLU A 410 -16.45 4.67 -8.11
N TRP A 411 -16.78 4.16 -9.30
CA TRP A 411 -17.47 4.96 -10.32
C TRP A 411 -18.89 5.36 -9.90
N SER A 412 -19.59 4.50 -9.17
CA SER A 412 -20.93 4.83 -8.66
C SER A 412 -20.89 5.83 -7.49
N THR A 413 -19.79 5.89 -6.74
CA THR A 413 -19.68 6.70 -5.50
C THR A 413 -19.08 8.09 -5.71
N SER A 414 -18.62 8.44 -6.92
CA SER A 414 -17.76 9.61 -7.17
C SER A 414 -18.43 10.99 -7.15
N ASP A 415 -19.75 11.14 -7.27
CA ASP A 415 -20.35 12.48 -7.42
C ASP A 415 -20.79 13.14 -6.10
N GLY A 416 -19.89 13.35 -5.13
CA GLY A 416 -20.08 14.36 -4.05
C GLY A 416 -21.38 14.39 -3.21
N GLY A 417 -22.21 13.35 -3.26
CA GLY A 417 -23.56 13.34 -2.67
C GLY A 417 -24.71 13.77 -3.59
N ASN A 418 -24.47 14.06 -4.87
CA ASN A 418 -25.52 14.44 -5.83
C ASN A 418 -26.40 13.25 -6.28
N ASN A 419 -25.88 12.02 -6.20
CA ASN A 419 -26.61 10.78 -6.56
C ASN A 419 -26.71 9.80 -5.38
N SER A 420 -26.87 10.31 -4.15
CA SER A 420 -26.87 9.48 -2.92
C SER A 420 -27.92 8.38 -2.92
N GLU A 421 -29.09 8.60 -3.53
CA GLU A 421 -30.13 7.58 -3.62
C GLU A 421 -29.80 6.47 -4.61
N GLU A 422 -29.24 6.81 -5.78
CA GLU A 422 -28.74 5.82 -6.73
C GLU A 422 -27.60 4.98 -6.12
N LYS A 423 -26.72 5.63 -5.34
CA LYS A 423 -25.65 4.96 -4.59
C LYS A 423 -26.22 3.98 -3.56
N PHE A 424 -27.22 4.40 -2.80
CA PHE A 424 -27.89 3.52 -1.85
C PHE A 424 -28.63 2.37 -2.57
N ALA A 425 -29.31 2.63 -3.68
CA ALA A 425 -29.98 1.60 -4.47
C ALA A 425 -28.97 0.57 -5.01
N TRP A 426 -27.83 1.03 -5.49
CA TRP A 426 -26.72 0.16 -5.87
C TRP A 426 -26.22 -0.66 -4.67
N LEU A 427 -25.97 -0.03 -3.52
CA LEU A 427 -25.51 -0.70 -2.29
C LEU A 427 -26.50 -1.77 -1.83
N ARG A 428 -27.79 -1.44 -1.78
CA ARG A 428 -28.87 -2.35 -1.38
C ARG A 428 -28.92 -3.58 -2.29
N ASN A 429 -28.83 -3.38 -3.60
CA ASN A 429 -28.80 -4.49 -4.56
C ASN A 429 -27.52 -5.32 -4.46
N PHE A 430 -26.38 -4.64 -4.28
CA PHE A 430 -25.07 -5.25 -4.10
C PHE A 430 -24.98 -6.10 -2.83
N ASN A 431 -25.65 -5.67 -1.77
CA ASN A 431 -25.61 -6.32 -0.46
C ASN A 431 -26.57 -7.52 -0.36
N ARG A 432 -27.33 -7.82 -1.43
CA ARG A 432 -28.24 -8.98 -1.44
C ARG A 432 -27.48 -10.29 -1.25
N GLY A 433 -27.84 -11.02 -0.21
CA GLY A 433 -27.23 -12.29 0.20
C GLY A 433 -25.99 -12.15 1.09
N GLU A 434 -25.52 -10.93 1.34
CA GLU A 434 -24.23 -10.68 2.02
C GLU A 434 -24.46 -10.36 3.50
N GLN A 435 -24.90 -9.14 3.82
CA GLN A 435 -25.04 -8.64 5.19
C GLN A 435 -26.46 -8.10 5.46
N LEU A 436 -26.81 -7.88 6.72
CA LEU A 436 -27.95 -7.06 7.10
C LEU A 436 -27.61 -5.58 6.87
N LEU A 437 -28.59 -4.75 6.49
CA LEU A 437 -28.39 -3.30 6.40
C LEU A 437 -29.11 -2.62 7.54
N TYR A 438 -28.38 -1.89 8.39
CA TYR A 438 -28.97 -1.05 9.42
C TYR A 438 -28.93 0.42 8.98
N LEU A 439 -30.07 0.90 8.49
CA LEU A 439 -30.24 2.27 8.05
C LEU A 439 -30.51 3.19 9.23
N VAL A 440 -29.78 4.29 9.30
CA VAL A 440 -29.90 5.31 10.34
C VAL A 440 -30.13 6.66 9.67
N PHE A 441 -31.37 7.13 9.68
CA PHE A 441 -31.72 8.45 9.16
C PHE A 441 -31.42 9.51 10.21
N TRP A 442 -30.72 10.59 9.85
CA TRP A 442 -30.29 11.62 10.79
C TRP A 442 -30.24 13.02 10.16
N SER A 443 -30.19 14.06 10.99
CA SER A 443 -30.05 15.47 10.57
C SER A 443 -29.13 16.22 11.54
N SER A 444 -28.65 17.39 11.14
CA SER A 444 -27.80 18.26 11.97
C SER A 444 -28.49 18.80 13.23
N SER A 445 -29.82 18.73 13.29
CA SER A 445 -30.65 19.12 14.44
C SER A 445 -30.70 18.07 15.57
N CYS A 446 -29.81 17.07 15.52
CA CYS A 446 -29.72 15.96 16.47
C CYS A 446 -29.28 16.46 17.87
N ASP A 447 -30.09 16.18 18.89
CA ASP A 447 -29.80 16.50 20.29
C ASP A 447 -28.87 15.45 20.94
N LEU A 448 -28.53 15.61 22.21
CA LEU A 448 -27.64 14.68 22.92
C LEU A 448 -28.22 13.25 22.98
N THR A 449 -29.55 13.12 23.07
CA THR A 449 -30.24 11.83 23.07
C THR A 449 -30.04 11.12 21.74
N CYS A 450 -30.30 11.83 20.64
CA CYS A 450 -30.07 11.37 19.28
C CYS A 450 -28.61 10.98 19.06
N ILE A 451 -27.64 11.79 19.53
CA ILE A 451 -26.20 11.47 19.39
C ILE A 451 -25.86 10.14 20.07
N ARG A 452 -26.37 9.87 21.29
CA ARG A 452 -26.15 8.60 21.98
C ARG A 452 -26.72 7.40 21.20
N GLN A 453 -27.87 7.59 20.57
CA GLN A 453 -28.48 6.55 19.72
C GLN A 453 -27.64 6.28 18.46
N LEU A 454 -27.07 7.33 17.86
CA LEU A 454 -26.15 7.17 16.73
C LEU A 454 -24.88 6.42 17.14
N GLU A 455 -24.31 6.69 18.32
CA GLU A 455 -23.15 5.96 18.87
C GLU A 455 -23.44 4.47 19.09
N GLU A 456 -24.64 4.11 19.53
CA GLU A 456 -25.03 2.71 19.69
C GLU A 456 -25.07 1.97 18.34
N ALA A 457 -25.52 2.62 17.27
CA ALA A 457 -25.44 2.03 15.93
C ALA A 457 -23.98 1.75 15.51
N LYS A 458 -23.04 2.63 15.87
CA LYS A 458 -21.60 2.39 15.62
C LYS A 458 -21.08 1.22 16.42
N ARG A 459 -21.49 1.09 17.69
CA ARG A 459 -21.14 -0.06 18.53
C ARG A 459 -21.59 -1.38 17.89
N LEU A 460 -22.83 -1.41 17.39
CA LEU A 460 -23.38 -2.58 16.70
C LEU A 460 -22.67 -2.87 15.36
N GLN A 461 -22.30 -1.85 14.58
CA GLN A 461 -21.48 -2.03 13.37
C GLN A 461 -20.17 -2.76 13.69
N ARG A 462 -19.47 -2.36 14.76
CA ARG A 462 -18.20 -2.99 15.14
C ARG A 462 -18.41 -4.43 15.60
N LEU A 463 -19.40 -4.66 16.46
CA LEU A 463 -19.67 -5.99 17.03
C LEU A 463 -20.13 -7.01 15.98
N TYR A 464 -20.88 -6.57 14.97
CA TYR A 464 -21.45 -7.42 13.91
C TYR A 464 -20.87 -7.15 12.53
N ARG A 465 -19.63 -6.64 12.42
CA ARG A 465 -19.02 -6.18 11.15
C ARG A 465 -19.06 -7.19 10.00
N ASN A 466 -19.08 -8.48 10.30
CA ASN A 466 -19.15 -9.56 9.32
C ASN A 466 -20.58 -9.83 8.82
N ASN A 467 -21.60 -9.39 9.55
CA ASN A 467 -23.01 -9.69 9.28
C ASN A 467 -23.90 -8.44 9.15
N LEU A 468 -23.39 -7.26 9.45
CA LEU A 468 -24.14 -6.00 9.50
C LEU A 468 -23.34 -4.87 8.84
N THR A 469 -24.01 -4.10 7.99
CA THR A 469 -23.53 -2.81 7.49
C THR A 469 -24.46 -1.70 7.98
N VAL A 470 -23.92 -0.72 8.69
CA VAL A 470 -24.65 0.47 9.11
C VAL A 470 -24.53 1.53 8.03
N VAL A 471 -25.67 2.06 7.61
CA VAL A 471 -25.78 3.09 6.59
C VAL A 471 -26.44 4.32 7.20
N MET A 472 -25.65 5.38 7.40
CA MET A 472 -26.10 6.67 7.88
C MET A 472 -26.63 7.51 6.73
N LEU A 473 -27.92 7.82 6.76
CA LEU A 473 -28.64 8.55 5.72
C LEU A 473 -29.02 9.94 6.23
N SER A 474 -28.27 10.96 5.82
CA SER A 474 -28.53 12.34 6.22
C SER A 474 -29.60 12.99 5.36
N VAL A 475 -30.65 13.50 5.98
CA VAL A 475 -31.69 14.31 5.30
C VAL A 475 -31.29 15.79 5.16
N GLU A 476 -30.03 16.12 5.36
CA GLU A 476 -29.49 17.48 5.30
C GLU A 476 -29.32 17.96 3.84
N ASP A 477 -29.92 19.11 3.51
CA ASP A 477 -29.78 19.72 2.17
C ASP A 477 -28.47 20.53 2.05
N ASP A 478 -27.88 20.98 3.16
CA ASP A 478 -26.62 21.72 3.18
C ASP A 478 -25.41 20.76 3.28
N SER A 479 -24.61 20.71 2.22
CA SER A 479 -23.41 19.86 2.15
C SER A 479 -22.32 20.26 3.15
N THR A 480 -22.20 21.54 3.46
CA THR A 480 -21.20 22.06 4.40
C THR A 480 -21.56 21.67 5.82
N LEU A 481 -22.84 21.88 6.20
CA LEU A 481 -23.35 21.51 7.52
C LEU A 481 -23.30 20.00 7.73
N TRP A 482 -23.68 19.22 6.71
CA TRP A 482 -23.53 17.77 6.71
C TRP A 482 -22.08 17.37 6.99
N ASN A 483 -21.12 17.90 6.23
CA ASN A 483 -19.71 17.54 6.37
C ASN A 483 -19.16 17.90 7.76
N GLN A 484 -19.50 19.07 8.29
CA GLN A 484 -19.11 19.47 9.65
C GLN A 484 -19.63 18.52 10.72
N PHE A 485 -20.90 18.11 10.62
CA PHE A 485 -21.51 17.21 11.60
C PHE A 485 -20.92 15.80 11.52
N VAL A 486 -20.74 15.29 10.30
CA VAL A 486 -20.10 13.99 10.07
C VAL A 486 -18.69 13.94 10.65
N LEU A 487 -17.88 14.98 10.44
CA LEU A 487 -16.54 15.08 11.00
C LEU A 487 -16.56 15.21 12.52
N ARG A 488 -17.41 16.09 13.07
CA ARG A 488 -17.47 16.37 14.53
C ARG A 488 -17.80 15.11 15.34
N TYR A 489 -18.77 14.34 14.88
CA TYR A 489 -19.23 13.16 15.59
C TYR A 489 -18.64 11.88 15.03
N ASN A 490 -17.65 11.94 14.14
CA ASN A 490 -17.03 10.78 13.53
C ASN A 490 -18.06 9.78 12.96
N HIS A 491 -19.00 10.26 12.15
CA HIS A 491 -19.99 9.43 11.45
C HIS A 491 -19.41 8.66 10.25
N PHE A 492 -18.09 8.77 10.05
CA PHE A 492 -17.28 7.89 9.22
C PHE A 492 -16.60 6.78 10.04
N ALA A 493 -17.07 6.50 11.25
CA ALA A 493 -16.53 5.41 12.05
C ALA A 493 -16.58 4.08 11.30
N ASP A 494 -15.67 3.20 11.67
CA ASP A 494 -15.33 1.95 11.02
C ASP A 494 -16.51 1.14 10.48
N GLY A 495 -16.49 0.86 9.16
CA GLY A 495 -17.51 0.07 8.46
C GLY A 495 -18.85 0.79 8.21
N ILE A 496 -18.99 2.05 8.60
CA ILE A 496 -20.22 2.84 8.38
C ILE A 496 -20.17 3.51 7.01
N ILE A 497 -21.27 3.42 6.27
CA ILE A 497 -21.47 4.13 5.01
C ILE A 497 -22.32 5.37 5.29
N ASN A 498 -21.91 6.54 4.79
CA ASN A 498 -22.66 7.78 4.99
C ASN A 498 -23.10 8.38 3.65
N TYR A 499 -24.38 8.68 3.53
CA TYR A 499 -24.96 9.34 2.35
C TYR A 499 -25.74 10.58 2.75
N ARG A 500 -25.67 11.63 1.93
CA ARG A 500 -26.48 12.83 2.05
C ARG A 500 -27.62 12.77 1.04
N ILE A 501 -28.81 12.38 1.50
CA ILE A 501 -30.00 12.15 0.67
C ILE A 501 -30.90 13.39 0.57
N GLY A 502 -30.75 14.36 1.48
CA GLY A 502 -31.53 15.59 1.49
C GLY A 502 -32.97 15.41 1.98
N SER A 503 -33.66 16.52 2.18
CA SER A 503 -34.99 16.57 2.83
C SER A 503 -36.11 16.06 1.93
N LYS A 504 -35.91 16.13 0.61
CA LYS A 504 -36.89 15.71 -0.42
C LYS A 504 -36.72 14.27 -0.91
N SER A 505 -35.84 13.52 -0.25
CA SER A 505 -35.45 12.15 -0.59
C SER A 505 -36.65 11.23 -0.84
N ASP A 506 -36.66 10.55 -1.98
CA ASP A 506 -37.59 9.46 -2.27
C ASP A 506 -37.31 8.23 -1.40
N LEU A 507 -36.04 8.02 -1.03
CA LEU A 507 -35.66 6.98 -0.07
C LEU A 507 -36.28 7.22 1.32
N ALA A 508 -36.24 8.46 1.83
CA ALA A 508 -36.90 8.80 3.08
C ALA A 508 -38.44 8.60 3.01
N LYS A 509 -39.05 8.85 1.84
CA LYS A 509 -40.47 8.58 1.60
C LYS A 509 -40.77 7.08 1.54
N GLU A 510 -39.92 6.28 0.89
CA GLU A 510 -40.04 4.81 0.81
C GLU A 510 -40.16 4.20 2.20
N PHE A 511 -39.29 4.61 3.13
CA PHE A 511 -39.27 4.14 4.50
C PHE A 511 -40.20 4.91 5.45
N ARG A 512 -41.02 5.84 4.92
CA ARG A 512 -42.00 6.64 5.67
C ARG A 512 -41.37 7.40 6.84
N ILE A 513 -40.16 7.93 6.64
CA ILE A 513 -39.41 8.66 7.67
C ILE A 513 -40.06 10.02 7.91
N LYS A 514 -40.51 10.26 9.15
CA LYS A 514 -41.19 11.50 9.56
C LYS A 514 -40.38 12.38 10.50
N LYS A 515 -39.45 11.79 11.27
CA LYS A 515 -38.57 12.48 12.22
C LYS A 515 -37.19 11.84 12.21
N THR A 516 -36.18 12.62 12.60
CA THR A 516 -34.82 12.15 12.80
C THR A 516 -34.46 12.19 14.29
N PRO A 517 -33.70 11.21 14.80
CA PRO A 517 -33.20 10.06 14.08
C PRO A 517 -34.30 9.02 13.81
N SER A 518 -34.13 8.21 12.76
CA SER A 518 -34.96 7.03 12.53
C SER A 518 -34.12 5.82 12.13
N PHE A 519 -34.60 4.63 12.44
CA PHE A 519 -33.84 3.38 12.43
C PHE A 519 -34.61 2.31 11.66
N VAL A 520 -33.98 1.71 10.66
CA VAL A 520 -34.58 0.65 9.84
C VAL A 520 -33.58 -0.48 9.67
N LEU A 521 -34.00 -1.71 9.93
CA LEU A 521 -33.20 -2.90 9.68
C LEU A 521 -33.71 -3.61 8.42
N LEU A 522 -32.82 -3.88 7.46
CA LEU A 522 -33.09 -4.68 6.29
C LEU A 522 -32.44 -6.06 6.43
N ASN A 523 -33.16 -7.10 6.04
CA ASN A 523 -32.65 -8.46 5.95
C ASN A 523 -31.60 -8.59 4.83
N LYS A 524 -30.99 -9.78 4.69
CA LYS A 524 -30.01 -10.07 3.63
C LYS A 524 -30.59 -9.95 2.21
N HIS A 525 -31.91 -9.95 2.03
CA HIS A 525 -32.55 -9.72 0.71
C HIS A 525 -32.76 -8.23 0.41
N GLY A 526 -32.43 -7.36 1.36
CA GLY A 526 -32.63 -5.92 1.28
C GLY A 526 -34.07 -5.52 1.57
N GLU A 527 -34.85 -6.35 2.26
CA GLU A 527 -36.25 -6.07 2.61
C GLU A 527 -36.35 -5.62 4.07
N PRO A 528 -37.26 -4.70 4.43
CA PRO A 528 -37.46 -4.27 5.80
C PRO A 528 -37.81 -5.46 6.70
N PHE A 529 -37.13 -5.57 7.84
CA PHE A 529 -37.50 -6.52 8.88
C PHE A 529 -38.64 -5.94 9.71
N GLU A 530 -39.84 -6.50 9.57
CA GLU A 530 -40.98 -6.14 10.40
C GLU A 530 -40.91 -6.88 11.74
N SER A 531 -40.42 -6.19 12.77
CA SER A 531 -40.57 -6.63 14.15
C SER A 531 -41.91 -6.11 14.70
N ALA A 532 -42.54 -6.84 15.63
CA ALA A 532 -43.83 -6.49 16.25
C ALA A 532 -43.83 -5.16 17.03
N HIS A 533 -42.67 -4.50 17.15
CA HIS A 533 -42.48 -3.18 17.71
C HIS A 533 -41.61 -2.34 16.75
N HIS A 534 -42.13 -1.22 16.24
CA HIS A 534 -41.40 0.07 16.15
C HIS A 534 -42.18 1.12 15.34
N ASP A 535 -42.56 2.21 16.02
CA ASP A 535 -42.35 3.56 15.48
C ASP A 535 -40.83 3.64 15.25
N PHE A 536 -40.33 3.87 14.03
CA PHE A 536 -38.92 3.78 13.56
C PHE A 536 -37.89 4.65 14.32
N THR A 537 -38.06 4.85 15.61
CA THR A 537 -37.59 5.99 16.39
C THR A 537 -36.79 5.53 17.61
N GLU A 538 -36.82 4.23 17.85
CA GLU A 538 -35.94 3.53 18.77
C GLU A 538 -34.82 2.82 17.98
N PRO A 539 -33.58 2.82 18.48
CA PRO A 539 -32.49 2.08 17.87
C PRO A 539 -32.79 0.58 17.81
N ILE A 540 -32.32 -0.05 16.72
CA ILE A 540 -32.36 -1.50 16.59
C ILE A 540 -31.59 -2.16 17.73
N ARG A 541 -32.20 -3.15 18.37
CA ARG A 541 -31.57 -3.85 19.49
C ARG A 541 -30.70 -4.97 18.97
N GLU A 542 -29.67 -5.28 19.75
CA GLU A 542 -28.76 -6.39 19.47
C GLU A 542 -29.48 -7.74 19.31
N ALA A 543 -30.57 -7.96 20.06
CA ALA A 543 -31.38 -9.19 19.96
C ALA A 543 -32.04 -9.35 18.57
N ASP A 544 -32.47 -8.25 17.95
CA ASP A 544 -33.12 -8.27 16.64
C ASP A 544 -32.11 -8.65 15.54
N ILE A 545 -30.87 -8.16 15.67
CA ILE A 545 -29.74 -8.55 14.81
C ILE A 545 -29.42 -10.04 15.00
N LYS A 546 -29.30 -10.53 16.24
CA LYS A 546 -29.04 -11.95 16.52
C LYS A 546 -30.12 -12.86 15.95
N ALA A 547 -31.40 -12.47 16.03
CA ALA A 547 -32.50 -13.25 15.48
C ALA A 547 -32.40 -13.41 13.95
N LEU A 548 -32.01 -12.35 13.24
CA LEU A 548 -31.83 -12.38 11.78
C LEU A 548 -30.56 -13.14 11.35
N ILE A 549 -29.50 -13.09 12.15
CA ILE A 549 -28.29 -13.89 11.91
C ILE A 549 -28.60 -15.38 12.13
N GLY A 550 -29.27 -15.72 13.24
CA GLY A 550 -29.56 -17.10 13.63
C GLY A 550 -30.65 -17.81 12.82
N SER A 551 -31.55 -17.06 12.17
CA SER A 551 -32.59 -17.60 11.27
C SER A 551 -32.09 -17.94 9.86
N SER A 552 -30.81 -17.71 9.57
CA SER A 552 -30.18 -18.01 8.28
C SER A 552 -29.10 -19.12 8.35
N GLN A 553 -29.24 -20.06 9.28
CA GLN A 553 -28.54 -21.35 9.31
C GLN A 553 -29.46 -22.52 8.99
#